data_AF-A0A2Z3HGE8-F1
#
_entry.id   AF-A0A2Z3HGE8-F1
#
_cell.length_a   1.000
_cell.length_b   1.000
_cell.length_c   1.000
_cell.angle_alpha   90.00
_cell.angle_beta   90.00
_cell.angle_gamma   90.00
#
_symmetry.space_group_name_H-M   'P 1'
#
loop_
_entity.id
_entity.type
_entity.pdbx_description
1 polymer ?
#
loop_
_entity_poly.entity_id
_entity_poly.type
_entity_poly.pdbx_seq_one_letter_code
_entity_poly.pdbx_strand_id
1 'polypeptide(L)'
;MSEPIDRRTFAALTATVVLGREALSADTPAEVAPLPHAKATEAPFTRDYPKPGFNPAWRRPQINKLMVQDFVIFAHTDIAMVKKLLDREPALANAFMDWGGGDWESGLGAAAHMGNREMVALLLERGARMDIFCATMMGQLEAVKAFLTLQPKLIDAKGPHGFSLHFHAQLAGPDADRMVDYLQSVKKIELKPNPFLNMKKGGDKK
;
A
#
# COMPACT_ATOMS: atom_id res chain seq x y z
N MET A 1 37.14 -5.41 -39.25
CA MET A 1 36.29 -4.71 -40.24
C MET A 1 34.97 -5.45 -40.29
N SER A 2 34.01 -4.93 -39.56
CA SER A 2 32.62 -5.37 -39.50
C SER A 2 31.83 -4.55 -40.53
N GLU A 3 31.14 -5.21 -41.45
CA GLU A 3 30.08 -4.59 -42.24
C GLU A 3 28.73 -5.27 -41.99
N PRO A 4 27.62 -4.53 -42.14
CA PRO A 4 26.37 -4.78 -41.44
C PRO A 4 25.34 -5.50 -42.31
N ILE A 5 24.43 -6.25 -41.69
CA ILE A 5 23.26 -6.79 -42.38
C ILE A 5 22.04 -5.94 -41.99
N ASP A 6 21.54 -5.21 -42.98
CA ASP A 6 20.27 -4.50 -43.01
C ASP A 6 19.20 -5.35 -43.74
N ARG A 7 17.94 -4.99 -43.48
CA ARG A 7 16.70 -5.22 -44.26
C ARG A 7 15.82 -6.41 -43.90
N ARG A 8 14.75 -6.05 -43.18
CA ARG A 8 13.36 -6.19 -43.63
C ARG A 8 13.14 -7.24 -44.72
N THR A 9 12.54 -8.37 -44.37
CA THR A 9 11.54 -9.02 -45.24
C THR A 9 10.56 -9.80 -44.37
N PHE A 10 9.39 -9.21 -44.13
CA PHE A 10 8.20 -9.92 -43.72
C PHE A 10 7.78 -10.79 -44.91
N ALA A 11 7.90 -12.12 -44.78
CA ALA A 11 7.33 -13.07 -45.72
C ALA A 11 6.23 -13.84 -45.01
N ALA A 12 5.01 -13.64 -45.49
CA ALA A 12 3.84 -14.42 -45.16
C ALA A 12 4.06 -15.89 -45.55
N LEU A 13 3.79 -16.82 -44.63
CA LEU A 13 3.56 -18.22 -44.95
C LEU A 13 2.13 -18.59 -44.56
N THR A 14 1.25 -18.58 -45.54
CA THR A 14 0.04 -19.41 -45.54
C THR A 14 0.46 -20.84 -45.79
N ALA A 15 0.38 -21.70 -44.78
CA ALA A 15 0.48 -23.15 -44.93
C ALA A 15 -0.83 -23.80 -44.48
N THR A 16 -1.53 -24.28 -45.51
CA THR A 16 -2.59 -25.29 -45.57
C THR A 16 -2.59 -26.28 -44.39
N VAL A 17 -3.72 -26.35 -43.67
CA VAL A 17 -3.99 -27.40 -42.68
C VAL A 17 -4.35 -28.70 -43.42
N VAL A 18 -3.44 -29.68 -43.37
CA VAL A 18 -3.75 -31.08 -43.64
C VAL A 18 -4.24 -31.71 -42.34
N LEU A 19 -5.44 -32.27 -42.37
CA LEU A 19 -6.03 -33.05 -41.27
C LEU A 19 -5.17 -34.29 -40.99
N GLY A 20 -4.40 -34.25 -39.89
CA GLY A 20 -3.75 -35.40 -39.28
C GLY A 20 -4.20 -35.53 -37.83
N ARG A 21 -5.06 -36.51 -37.54
CA ARG A 21 -5.40 -36.94 -36.18
C ARG A 21 -4.22 -37.72 -35.61
N GLU A 22 -3.39 -37.08 -34.79
CA GLU A 22 -2.55 -37.76 -33.81
C GLU A 22 -2.48 -36.92 -32.53
N ALA A 23 -2.48 -37.61 -31.40
CA ALA A 23 -2.81 -37.14 -30.07
C ALA A 23 -2.01 -35.92 -29.60
N LEU A 24 -2.70 -34.82 -29.32
CA LEU A 24 -2.21 -33.84 -28.36
C LEU A 24 -2.33 -34.43 -26.95
N SER A 25 -1.22 -34.88 -26.38
CA SER A 25 -1.08 -34.92 -24.93
C SER A 25 -1.08 -33.47 -24.43
N ALA A 26 -2.26 -32.99 -24.08
CA ALA A 26 -2.45 -31.72 -23.39
C ALA A 26 -2.17 -31.92 -21.90
N ASP A 27 -0.89 -31.85 -21.50
CA ASP A 27 -0.52 -31.84 -20.08
C ASP A 27 0.62 -30.86 -19.74
N THR A 28 0.90 -29.90 -20.62
CA THR A 28 1.59 -28.67 -20.24
C THR A 28 0.54 -27.58 -20.01
N PRO A 29 0.35 -27.08 -18.78
CA PRO A 29 -0.43 -25.88 -18.57
C PRO A 29 0.21 -24.77 -19.39
N ALA A 30 -0.53 -24.24 -20.37
CA ALA A 30 -0.14 -23.00 -21.01
C ALA A 30 0.05 -21.95 -19.90
N GLU A 31 1.23 -21.34 -19.84
CA GLU A 31 1.51 -20.23 -18.93
C GLU A 31 0.65 -19.05 -19.37
N VAL A 32 -0.59 -19.00 -18.86
CA VAL A 32 -1.50 -17.90 -19.08
C VAL A 32 -0.91 -16.71 -18.33
N ALA A 33 -0.49 -15.68 -19.06
CA ALA A 33 -0.04 -14.43 -18.48
C ALA A 33 -1.04 -13.98 -17.40
N PRO A 34 -0.59 -13.71 -16.16
CA PRO A 34 -1.49 -13.39 -15.07
C PRO A 34 -2.37 -12.21 -15.45
N LEU A 35 -3.66 -12.30 -15.09
CA LEU A 35 -4.61 -11.20 -15.26
C LEU A 35 -3.98 -9.91 -14.71
N PRO A 36 -4.18 -8.75 -15.38
CA PRO A 36 -3.53 -7.50 -14.99
C PRO A 36 -3.79 -7.13 -13.52
N HIS A 37 -4.90 -7.59 -12.94
CA HIS A 37 -5.19 -7.52 -11.50
C HIS A 37 -5.54 -8.93 -11.00
N ALA A 38 -4.56 -9.61 -10.40
CA ALA A 38 -4.80 -10.87 -9.73
C ALA A 38 -5.84 -10.67 -8.61
N LYS A 39 -6.77 -11.63 -8.45
CA LYS A 39 -7.71 -11.60 -7.33
C LYS A 39 -6.95 -11.80 -6.02
N ALA A 40 -7.39 -11.15 -4.95
CA ALA A 40 -6.82 -11.36 -3.63
C ALA A 40 -6.96 -12.84 -3.22
N THR A 41 -5.84 -13.49 -2.91
CA THR A 41 -5.77 -14.86 -2.41
C THR A 41 -5.02 -14.91 -1.09
N GLU A 42 -5.42 -15.80 -0.19
CA GLU A 42 -4.67 -16.06 1.04
C GLU A 42 -3.41 -16.87 0.73
N ALA A 43 -2.35 -16.64 1.52
CA ALA A 43 -1.16 -17.47 1.44
C ALA A 43 -1.49 -18.92 1.87
N PRO A 44 -0.86 -19.94 1.27
CA PRO A 44 -1.09 -21.33 1.67
C PRO A 44 -0.70 -21.55 3.12
N PHE A 45 -1.53 -22.26 3.88
CA PHE A 45 -1.32 -22.52 5.29
C PHE A 45 -1.72 -23.95 5.69
N THR A 46 -0.78 -24.63 6.34
CA THR A 46 -0.99 -25.92 7.02
C THR A 46 -0.40 -25.80 8.42
N ARG A 47 -1.13 -26.27 9.45
CA ARG A 47 -0.59 -26.28 10.82
C ARG A 47 0.46 -27.38 10.95
N ASP A 48 1.65 -27.00 11.37
CA ASP A 48 2.72 -27.87 11.86
C ASP A 48 2.83 -27.86 13.41
N TYR A 49 1.81 -27.31 14.08
CA TYR A 49 1.70 -27.17 15.53
C TYR A 49 0.29 -27.52 16.06
N PRO A 50 0.14 -27.81 17.38
CA PRO A 50 -1.16 -28.11 17.98
C PRO A 50 -2.16 -26.96 17.83
N LYS A 51 -3.44 -27.28 17.59
CA LYS A 51 -4.53 -26.30 17.56
C LYS A 51 -4.64 -25.57 18.92
N PRO A 52 -4.87 -24.24 18.95
CA PRO A 52 -5.15 -23.54 20.20
C PRO A 52 -6.33 -24.15 20.97
N GLY A 53 -6.19 -24.29 22.29
CA GLY A 53 -7.25 -24.83 23.16
C GLY A 53 -8.41 -23.87 23.42
N PHE A 54 -8.21 -22.57 23.16
CA PHE A 54 -9.26 -21.55 23.24
C PHE A 54 -9.99 -21.43 21.90
N ASN A 55 -11.33 -21.45 21.95
CA ASN A 55 -12.17 -21.22 20.77
C ASN A 55 -12.83 -19.83 20.87
N PRO A 56 -12.44 -18.86 20.01
CA PRO A 56 -13.00 -17.50 20.06
C PRO A 56 -14.48 -17.47 19.68
N ALA A 57 -15.24 -16.60 20.35
CA ALA A 57 -16.65 -16.37 20.04
C ALA A 57 -16.82 -15.18 19.07
N TRP A 58 -17.30 -15.45 17.86
CA TRP A 58 -17.59 -14.45 16.83
C TRP A 58 -19.02 -13.94 16.96
N ARG A 59 -19.29 -13.10 17.98
CA ARG A 59 -20.65 -12.64 18.32
C ARG A 59 -21.24 -11.63 17.33
N ARG A 60 -20.40 -10.96 16.55
CA ARG A 60 -20.78 -9.98 15.53
C ARG A 60 -20.09 -10.32 14.22
N PRO A 61 -20.76 -10.10 13.07
CA PRO A 61 -20.09 -10.23 11.79
C PRO A 61 -18.90 -9.27 11.73
N GLN A 62 -17.82 -9.70 11.08
CA GLN A 62 -16.71 -8.82 10.76
C GLN A 62 -17.16 -7.78 9.74
N ILE A 63 -16.51 -6.62 9.72
CA ILE A 63 -16.74 -5.61 8.68
C ILE A 63 -16.45 -6.25 7.32
N ASN A 64 -17.31 -5.97 6.35
CA ASN A 64 -17.17 -6.52 5.01
C ASN A 64 -15.82 -6.11 4.40
N LYS A 65 -15.04 -7.09 3.91
CA LYS A 65 -13.69 -6.87 3.35
C LYS A 65 -13.69 -5.86 2.20
N LEU A 66 -14.69 -5.90 1.31
CA LEU A 66 -14.79 -4.94 0.19
C LEU A 66 -15.03 -3.52 0.70
N MET A 67 -15.83 -3.36 1.76
CA MET A 67 -16.03 -2.04 2.38
C MET A 67 -14.74 -1.50 2.99
N VAL A 68 -13.93 -2.35 3.64
CA VAL A 68 -12.60 -1.95 4.15
C VAL A 68 -11.68 -1.56 2.99
N GLN A 69 -11.64 -2.37 1.93
CA GLN A 69 -10.84 -2.09 0.74
C GLN A 69 -11.22 -0.75 0.11
N ASP A 70 -12.51 -0.54 -0.16
CA ASP A 70 -13.03 0.70 -0.73
C ASP A 70 -12.71 1.90 0.16
N PHE A 71 -12.92 1.75 1.48
CA PHE A 71 -12.60 2.78 2.45
C PHE A 71 -11.12 3.19 2.42
N VAL A 72 -10.20 2.23 2.43
CA VAL A 72 -8.76 2.51 2.40
C VAL A 72 -8.36 3.14 1.06
N ILE A 73 -8.92 2.68 -0.06
CA ILE A 73 -8.70 3.30 -1.38
C ILE A 73 -9.16 4.75 -1.37
N PHE A 74 -10.39 5.04 -0.94
CA PHE A 74 -10.90 6.41 -0.89
C PHE A 74 -10.13 7.29 0.09
N ALA A 75 -9.57 6.74 1.17
CA ALA A 75 -8.77 7.48 2.13
C ALA A 75 -7.49 8.10 1.54
N HIS A 76 -7.06 7.72 0.33
CA HIS A 76 -5.99 8.41 -0.37
C HIS A 76 -6.40 9.83 -0.81
N THR A 77 -7.65 10.02 -1.28
CA THR A 77 -8.03 11.26 -1.99
C THR A 77 -9.49 11.71 -1.85
N ASP A 78 -10.45 10.82 -1.59
CA ASP A 78 -11.89 11.14 -1.63
C ASP A 78 -12.49 11.28 -0.23
N ILE A 79 -12.40 12.49 0.32
CA ILE A 79 -12.90 12.81 1.66
C ILE A 79 -14.42 12.67 1.78
N ALA A 80 -15.18 12.88 0.69
CA ALA A 80 -16.63 12.76 0.71
C ALA A 80 -17.05 11.30 0.86
N MET A 81 -16.42 10.39 0.13
CA MET A 81 -16.64 8.96 0.28
C MET A 81 -16.17 8.43 1.63
N VAL A 82 -15.02 8.90 2.14
CA VAL A 82 -14.56 8.55 3.49
C VAL A 82 -15.59 8.95 4.55
N LYS A 83 -16.13 10.17 4.51
CA LYS A 83 -17.21 10.61 5.43
C LYS A 83 -18.43 9.70 5.33
N LYS A 84 -18.92 9.46 4.11
CA LYS A 84 -20.08 8.59 3.86
C LYS A 84 -19.89 7.19 4.42
N LEU A 85 -18.71 6.59 4.25
CA LEU A 85 -18.42 5.24 4.75
C LEU A 85 -18.26 5.21 6.27
N LEU A 86 -17.62 6.20 6.89
CA LEU A 86 -17.51 6.30 8.34
C LEU A 86 -18.86 6.55 9.03
N ASP A 87 -19.75 7.31 8.40
CA ASP A 87 -21.12 7.52 8.91
C ASP A 87 -21.94 6.22 8.87
N ARG A 88 -21.63 5.33 7.90
CA ARG A 88 -22.27 4.02 7.76
C ARG A 88 -21.68 2.98 8.72
N GLU A 89 -20.36 2.92 8.84
CA GLU A 89 -19.62 1.96 9.67
C GLU A 89 -18.47 2.67 10.40
N PRO A 90 -18.72 3.20 11.61
CA PRO A 90 -17.72 3.96 12.36
C PRO A 90 -16.45 3.18 12.68
N ALA A 91 -16.51 1.84 12.78
CA ALA A 91 -15.35 1.03 13.08
C ALA A 91 -14.31 1.00 11.94
N LEU A 92 -14.66 1.47 10.73
CA LEU A 92 -13.72 1.65 9.62
C LEU A 92 -12.54 2.56 9.98
N ALA A 93 -12.72 3.52 10.90
CA ALA A 93 -11.65 4.41 11.36
C ALA A 93 -10.41 3.65 11.87
N ASN A 94 -10.58 2.40 12.30
CA ASN A 94 -9.52 1.53 12.80
C ASN A 94 -9.41 0.20 12.04
N ALA A 95 -10.07 0.08 10.89
CA ALA A 95 -9.95 -1.09 10.03
C ALA A 95 -8.64 -1.05 9.23
N PHE A 96 -8.12 -2.23 8.91
CA PHE A 96 -6.92 -2.41 8.10
C PHE A 96 -7.22 -3.32 6.92
N MET A 97 -6.68 -2.96 5.76
CA MET A 97 -6.62 -3.80 4.59
C MET A 97 -5.28 -4.54 4.55
N ASP A 98 -5.30 -5.85 4.34
CA ASP A 98 -4.13 -6.65 3.95
C ASP A 98 -4.04 -6.67 2.43
N TRP A 99 -3.06 -5.96 1.87
CA TRP A 99 -2.75 -5.99 0.45
C TRP A 99 -1.93 -7.23 0.04
N GLY A 100 -1.47 -8.02 1.02
CA GLY A 100 -0.60 -9.17 0.85
C GLY A 100 0.87 -8.83 1.13
N GLY A 101 1.70 -9.85 1.33
CA GLY A 101 3.14 -9.67 1.53
C GLY A 101 3.54 -8.90 2.79
N GLY A 102 2.62 -8.79 3.77
CA GLY A 102 2.82 -8.00 4.98
C GLY A 102 2.50 -6.51 4.84
N ASP A 103 1.90 -6.08 3.73
CA ASP A 103 1.45 -4.70 3.52
C ASP A 103 0.05 -4.49 4.11
N TRP A 104 0.03 -4.07 5.37
CA TRP A 104 -1.18 -3.73 6.11
C TRP A 104 -1.41 -2.22 6.12
N GLU A 105 -2.60 -1.79 5.72
CA GLU A 105 -2.91 -0.38 5.58
C GLU A 105 -4.26 0.00 6.20
N SER A 106 -4.26 1.03 7.04
CA SER A 106 -5.49 1.69 7.51
C SER A 106 -5.81 2.91 6.66
N GLY A 107 -7.04 3.43 6.75
CA GLY A 107 -7.36 4.72 6.12
C GLY A 107 -6.45 5.87 6.59
N LEU A 108 -5.99 5.84 7.85
CA LEU A 108 -5.03 6.83 8.36
C LEU A 108 -3.67 6.67 7.68
N GLY A 109 -3.21 5.44 7.48
CA GLY A 109 -1.98 5.14 6.76
C GLY A 109 -2.01 5.60 5.30
N ALA A 110 -3.13 5.37 4.61
CA ALA A 110 -3.38 5.85 3.25
C ALA A 110 -3.27 7.38 3.16
N ALA A 111 -3.99 8.09 4.03
CA ALA A 111 -3.95 9.55 4.09
C ALA A 111 -2.55 10.08 4.47
N ALA A 112 -1.86 9.39 5.38
CA ALA A 112 -0.56 9.79 5.90
C ALA A 112 0.53 9.72 4.83
N HIS A 113 0.65 8.61 4.09
CA HIS A 113 1.70 8.49 3.09
C HIS A 113 1.45 9.40 1.86
N MET A 114 0.22 9.86 1.66
CA MET A 114 -0.14 10.86 0.65
C MET A 114 0.10 12.31 1.11
N GLY A 115 0.45 12.55 2.38
CA GLY A 115 0.59 13.91 2.93
C GLY A 115 -0.75 14.65 3.04
N ASN A 116 -1.88 13.92 3.06
CA ASN A 116 -3.21 14.49 3.05
C ASN A 116 -3.67 14.88 4.47
N ARG A 117 -3.20 16.04 4.93
CA ARG A 117 -3.49 16.57 6.28
C ARG A 117 -4.98 16.75 6.58
N GLU A 118 -5.79 17.12 5.59
CA GLU A 118 -7.24 17.29 5.77
C GLU A 118 -7.91 15.95 6.05
N MET A 119 -7.59 14.92 5.25
CA MET A 119 -8.08 13.57 5.47
C MET A 119 -7.59 13.00 6.82
N VAL A 120 -6.32 13.21 7.17
CA VAL A 120 -5.79 12.79 8.47
C VAL A 120 -6.54 13.45 9.62
N ALA A 121 -6.79 14.76 9.55
CA ALA A 121 -7.55 15.47 10.58
C ALA A 121 -8.96 14.89 10.75
N LEU A 122 -9.67 14.63 9.65
CA LEU A 122 -10.97 13.97 9.68
C LEU A 122 -10.89 12.59 10.34
N LEU A 123 -9.94 11.75 9.94
CA LEU A 123 -9.83 10.39 10.46
C LEU A 123 -9.52 10.37 11.96
N LEU A 124 -8.65 11.27 12.43
CA LEU A 124 -8.35 11.44 13.85
C LEU A 124 -9.58 11.95 14.63
N GLU A 125 -10.34 12.90 14.08
CA GLU A 125 -11.62 13.36 14.66
C GLU A 125 -12.63 12.20 14.80
N ARG A 126 -12.62 11.27 13.84
CA ARG A 126 -13.46 10.05 13.85
C ARG A 126 -12.87 8.90 14.68
N GLY A 127 -11.80 9.15 15.45
CA GLY A 127 -11.24 8.19 16.41
C GLY A 127 -10.26 7.17 15.82
N ALA A 128 -9.65 7.47 14.67
CA ALA A 128 -8.52 6.70 14.18
C ALA A 128 -7.35 6.77 15.16
N ARG A 129 -6.69 5.64 15.42
CA ARG A 129 -5.51 5.58 16.29
C ARG A 129 -4.29 6.12 15.56
N MET A 130 -3.73 7.22 16.06
CA MET A 130 -2.49 7.78 15.55
C MET A 130 -1.32 6.80 15.73
N ASP A 131 -0.59 6.58 14.65
CA ASP A 131 0.68 5.86 14.65
C ASP A 131 1.88 6.81 14.44
N ILE A 132 3.09 6.25 14.49
CA ILE A 132 4.33 7.02 14.31
C ILE A 132 4.47 7.58 12.89
N PHE A 133 3.90 6.94 11.87
CA PHE A 133 3.98 7.40 10.47
C PHE A 133 3.11 8.64 10.26
N CYS A 134 1.88 8.61 10.78
CA CYS A 134 1.00 9.76 10.85
C CYS A 134 1.62 10.89 11.68
N ALA A 135 2.14 10.62 12.87
CA ALA A 135 2.81 11.64 13.69
C ALA A 135 3.99 12.28 12.95
N THR A 136 4.77 11.47 12.21
CA THR A 136 5.87 11.95 11.38
C THR A 136 5.38 12.86 10.26
N MET A 137 4.37 12.45 9.47
CA MET A 137 3.80 13.29 8.41
C MET A 137 3.12 14.56 8.96
N MET A 138 2.56 14.50 10.16
CA MET A 138 1.94 15.67 10.78
C MET A 138 2.95 16.66 11.36
N GLY A 139 4.25 16.34 11.34
CA GLY A 139 5.31 17.21 11.88
C GLY A 139 5.42 17.18 13.40
N GLN A 140 4.85 16.17 14.06
CA GLN A 140 4.84 16.05 15.53
C GLN A 140 6.18 15.56 16.07
N LEU A 141 7.23 16.38 15.94
CA LEU A 141 8.62 16.01 16.22
C LEU A 141 8.83 15.43 17.62
N GLU A 142 8.23 16.05 18.64
CA GLU A 142 8.41 15.60 20.03
C GLU A 142 7.70 14.26 20.29
N ALA A 143 6.57 13.99 19.63
CA ALA A 143 5.93 12.68 19.70
C ALA A 143 6.79 11.60 19.03
N VAL A 144 7.35 11.89 17.85
CA VAL A 144 8.25 10.96 17.13
C VAL A 144 9.50 10.67 17.95
N LYS A 145 10.09 11.68 18.59
CA LYS A 145 11.20 11.49 19.54
C LYS A 145 10.80 10.54 20.67
N ALA A 146 9.66 10.77 21.31
CA ALA A 146 9.18 9.92 22.40
C ALA A 146 9.00 8.46 21.95
N PHE A 147 8.42 8.23 20.76
CA PHE A 147 8.30 6.88 20.20
C PHE A 147 9.67 6.21 20.00
N LEU A 148 10.63 6.92 19.41
CA LEU A 148 11.96 6.38 19.14
C LEU A 148 12.81 6.22 20.40
N THR A 149 12.57 7.02 21.44
CA THR A 149 13.18 6.81 22.76
C THR A 149 12.63 5.54 23.41
N LEU A 150 11.32 5.31 23.37
CA LEU A 150 10.70 4.14 23.99
C LEU A 150 10.98 2.84 23.22
N GLN A 151 10.96 2.91 21.88
CA GLN A 151 11.21 1.79 21.00
C GLN A 151 12.10 2.22 19.83
N PRO A 152 13.44 2.17 20.00
CA PRO A 152 14.39 2.58 18.98
C PRO A 152 14.23 1.83 17.65
N LYS A 153 13.75 0.57 17.68
CA LYS A 153 13.60 -0.23 16.45
C LYS A 153 12.53 0.28 15.50
N LEU A 154 11.64 1.18 15.96
CA LEU A 154 10.64 1.82 15.09
C LEU A 154 11.27 2.66 13.97
N ILE A 155 12.54 3.05 14.07
CA ILE A 155 13.25 3.72 12.95
C ILE A 155 13.31 2.86 11.68
N ASP A 156 13.25 1.53 11.84
CA ASP A 156 13.24 0.56 10.75
C ASP A 156 11.83 0.12 10.34
N ALA A 157 10.80 0.55 11.08
CA ALA A 157 9.43 0.16 10.82
C ALA A 157 8.97 0.65 9.44
N LYS A 158 8.10 -0.15 8.84
CA LYS A 158 7.51 0.11 7.53
C LYS A 158 6.03 0.43 7.70
N GLY A 159 5.61 1.54 7.13
CA GLY A 159 4.21 1.88 6.96
C GLY A 159 3.64 1.21 5.70
N PRO A 160 2.47 1.65 5.25
CA PRO A 160 1.85 1.17 4.02
C PRO A 160 2.83 1.22 2.83
N HIS A 161 2.75 0.21 1.98
CA HIS A 161 3.58 0.06 0.78
C HIS A 161 5.09 0.07 1.05
N GLY A 162 5.51 -0.26 2.29
CA GLY A 162 6.92 -0.31 2.66
C GLY A 162 7.58 1.05 2.89
N PHE A 163 6.80 2.14 2.94
CA PHE A 163 7.32 3.48 3.15
C PHE A 163 7.90 3.66 4.56
N SER A 164 9.08 4.28 4.65
CA SER A 164 9.78 4.51 5.91
C SER A 164 9.30 5.77 6.63
N LEU A 165 9.76 5.98 7.86
CA LEU A 165 9.60 7.26 8.55
C LEU A 165 10.21 8.42 7.75
N HIS A 166 11.42 8.25 7.18
CA HIS A 166 12.04 9.30 6.36
C HIS A 166 11.22 9.65 5.11
N PHE A 167 10.46 8.70 4.55
CA PHE A 167 9.53 8.99 3.47
C PHE A 167 8.43 9.95 3.93
N HIS A 168 7.80 9.65 5.07
CA HIS A 168 6.73 10.45 5.66
C HIS A 168 7.24 11.82 6.15
N ALA A 169 8.48 11.90 6.63
CA ALA A 169 9.10 13.12 7.10
C ALA A 169 9.21 14.20 6.02
N GLN A 170 9.46 13.79 4.77
CA GLN A 170 9.44 14.73 3.64
C GLN A 170 8.06 15.37 3.45
N LEU A 171 6.99 14.71 3.87
CA LEU A 171 5.61 15.21 3.79
C LEU A 171 5.19 16.02 5.02
N ALA A 172 6.12 16.33 5.94
CA ALA A 172 5.82 17.01 7.19
C ALA A 172 5.52 18.52 7.07
N GLY A 173 5.23 19.00 5.86
CA GLY A 173 4.89 20.39 5.60
C GLY A 173 6.03 21.32 6.03
N PRO A 174 5.74 22.40 6.79
CA PRO A 174 6.77 23.32 7.29
C PRO A 174 7.83 22.65 8.19
N ASP A 175 7.50 21.52 8.82
CA ASP A 175 8.40 20.79 9.72
C ASP A 175 9.27 19.74 9.01
N ALA A 176 9.16 19.62 7.68
CA ALA A 176 9.83 18.58 6.90
C ALA A 176 11.35 18.57 7.12
N ASP A 177 12.02 19.71 6.99
CA ASP A 177 13.48 19.80 7.14
C ASP A 177 13.92 19.33 8.53
N ARG A 178 13.26 19.84 9.59
CA ARG A 178 13.58 19.47 10.98
C ARG A 178 13.31 18.01 11.29
N MET A 179 12.21 17.45 10.76
CA MET A 179 11.87 16.04 10.94
C MET A 179 12.87 15.15 10.20
N VAL A 180 13.21 15.49 8.95
CA VAL A 180 14.21 14.76 8.15
C VAL A 180 15.57 14.80 8.85
N ASP A 181 16.02 15.97 9.29
CA ASP A 181 17.28 16.15 10.01
C ASP A 181 17.33 15.30 11.27
N TYR A 182 16.25 15.30 12.05
CA TYR A 182 16.16 14.46 13.24
C TYR A 182 16.26 12.97 12.88
N LEU A 183 15.46 12.47 11.94
CA LEU A 183 15.49 11.05 11.57
C LEU A 183 16.82 10.63 10.94
N GLN A 184 17.48 11.50 10.17
CA GLN A 184 18.83 11.27 9.63
C GLN A 184 19.89 11.23 10.72
N SER A 185 19.72 11.99 11.81
CA SER A 185 20.57 11.93 12.99
C SER A 185 20.42 10.62 13.78
N VAL A 186 19.21 10.02 13.78
CA VAL A 186 18.96 8.71 14.41
C VAL A 186 19.47 7.58 13.51
N LYS A 187 19.16 7.63 12.21
CA LYS A 187 19.64 6.66 11.23
C LYS A 187 19.83 7.35 9.88
N LYS A 188 21.10 7.39 9.45
CA LYS A 188 21.44 7.92 8.14
C LYS A 188 21.03 6.96 7.02
N ILE A 189 20.29 7.45 6.04
CA ILE A 189 19.92 6.71 4.82
C ILE A 189 20.10 7.58 3.58
N GLU A 190 20.24 6.93 2.42
CA GLU A 190 20.01 7.61 1.14
C GLU A 190 18.54 8.02 1.05
N LEU A 191 18.28 9.33 1.05
CA LEU A 191 16.93 9.87 1.00
C LEU A 191 16.56 10.22 -0.44
N LYS A 192 15.70 9.40 -1.04
CA LYS A 192 15.14 9.70 -2.36
C LYS A 192 14.02 10.77 -2.24
N PRO A 193 13.92 11.70 -3.19
CA PRO A 193 12.84 12.69 -3.20
C PRO A 193 11.47 12.03 -3.16
N ASN A 194 10.59 12.52 -2.30
CA ASN A 194 9.24 11.99 -2.19
C ASN A 194 8.39 12.40 -3.41
N PRO A 195 7.80 11.44 -4.15
CA PRO A 195 7.05 11.72 -5.38
C PRO A 195 5.74 12.51 -5.14
N PHE A 196 5.21 12.51 -3.91
CA PHE A 196 3.93 13.13 -3.58
C PHE A 196 4.01 14.61 -3.21
N LEU A 197 5.22 15.17 -3.06
CA LEU A 197 5.43 16.58 -2.69
C LEU A 197 4.76 17.59 -3.63
N ASN A 198 4.61 17.24 -4.91
CA ASN A 198 4.14 18.17 -5.95
C ASN A 198 2.70 17.93 -6.40
N MET A 199 2.00 16.92 -5.86
CA MET A 199 0.64 16.59 -6.32
C MET A 199 -0.39 17.71 -6.09
N LYS A 200 -0.12 18.65 -5.17
CA LYS A 200 -0.99 19.82 -4.93
C LYS A 200 -0.88 20.96 -5.96
N LYS A 201 0.05 20.92 -6.92
CA LYS A 201 0.16 21.97 -7.96
C LYS A 201 -0.67 21.68 -9.23
N GLY A 202 -1.37 20.56 -9.31
CA GLY A 202 -2.08 20.12 -10.53
C GLY A 202 -3.61 20.16 -10.49
N GLY A 203 -4.23 20.58 -9.36
CA GLY A 203 -5.68 20.47 -9.15
C GLY A 203 -6.54 21.53 -9.86
N ASP A 204 -5.96 22.66 -10.27
CA ASP A 204 -6.66 23.64 -11.12
C ASP A 204 -6.35 23.36 -12.59
N LYS A 205 -6.97 22.33 -13.14
CA LYS A 205 -7.21 22.24 -14.58
C LYS A 205 -8.67 21.89 -14.84
N LYS A 206 -9.44 22.97 -15.03
CA LYS A 206 -10.71 23.12 -15.75
C LYS A 206 -11.78 22.05 -15.59
#